data_AF-A0A8X6K5I0-F1
#
_entry.id   AF-A0A8X6K5I0-F1
#
_cell.length_a   1.000
_cell.length_b   1.000
_cell.length_c   1.000
_cell.angle_alpha   90.00
_cell.angle_beta   90.00
_cell.angle_gamma   90.00
#
_symmetry.space_group_name_H-M   'P 1'
#
loop_
_entity.id
_entity.type
_entity.pdbx_description
1 polymer ?
#
loop_
_entity_poly.entity_id
_entity_poly.type
_entity_poly.pdbx_seq_one_letter_code
_entity_poly.pdbx_strand_id
1 'polypeptide(L)'
;MRDFKLLKTRNIYLDAIVANDYVFVDGRSLPHNHRQKTYPNGTLVIEDLQRSRDGGQYHCVAENNRSRTARRDVSLNIMAPPVVEPFSFASALSEGKRATVTCVVSSGDLPIRISWMKDGQPLPDDLRGSISTVNEFTSTLSFSSVSQIHNGNYTCIASNPVASRNHTATMIVKVPPKWKTEPSDKSVVMGQPVMFDCQANGYPDPVIRWKKSTGKFF
;
A
#
# COMPACT_ATOMS: atom_id res chain seq x y z
N MET A 1 -38.11 -11.65 70.48
CA MET A 1 -37.25 -12.85 70.63
C MET A 1 -37.74 -13.87 69.61
N ARG A 2 -37.17 -13.87 68.40
CA ARG A 2 -37.55 -14.78 67.31
C ARG A 2 -36.32 -15.60 66.96
N ASP A 3 -36.35 -16.86 67.39
CA ASP A 3 -35.39 -17.88 66.99
C ASP A 3 -35.80 -18.46 65.63
N PHE A 4 -34.93 -18.28 64.62
CA PHE A 4 -34.92 -19.14 63.44
C PHE A 4 -33.57 -19.87 63.42
N LYS A 5 -33.59 -21.11 63.93
CA LYS A 5 -32.50 -22.07 63.74
C LYS A 5 -32.48 -22.50 62.28
N LEU A 6 -31.49 -22.01 61.56
CA LEU A 6 -30.96 -22.65 60.35
C LEU A 6 -30.35 -24.00 60.74
N LEU A 7 -30.63 -25.06 59.96
CA LEU A 7 -29.64 -26.07 59.59
C LEU A 7 -30.17 -26.98 58.47
N LYS A 8 -29.47 -26.86 57.33
CA LYS A 8 -29.12 -27.87 56.30
C LYS A 8 -30.24 -28.69 55.64
N THR A 9 -30.29 -28.59 54.30
CA THR A 9 -29.65 -29.62 53.46
C THR A 9 -29.52 -29.20 51.98
N ARG A 10 -28.40 -29.63 51.40
CA ARG A 10 -28.07 -29.76 49.97
C ARG A 10 -27.71 -28.50 49.17
N ASN A 11 -26.40 -28.25 49.15
CA ASN A 11 -25.67 -27.77 47.97
C ASN A 11 -26.23 -28.41 46.69
N ILE A 12 -27.00 -27.63 45.94
CA ILE A 12 -27.16 -27.85 44.51
C ILE A 12 -26.21 -26.84 43.90
N TYR A 13 -25.05 -27.32 43.49
CA TYR A 13 -24.19 -26.64 42.54
C TYR A 13 -25.07 -26.17 41.37
N LEU A 14 -25.24 -24.87 41.24
CA LEU A 14 -25.70 -24.24 39.99
C LEU A 14 -24.54 -24.26 38.98
N ASP A 15 -23.91 -25.40 38.77
CA ASP A 15 -22.89 -25.63 37.73
C ASP A 15 -23.55 -26.29 36.51
N ALA A 16 -24.64 -25.70 36.03
CA ALA A 16 -25.38 -26.23 34.90
C ALA A 16 -25.93 -25.15 33.98
N ILE A 17 -25.08 -24.20 33.56
CA ILE A 17 -25.29 -23.47 32.29
C ILE A 17 -23.92 -23.15 31.65
N VAL A 18 -23.15 -24.18 31.32
CA VAL A 18 -22.33 -24.10 30.10
C VAL A 18 -23.17 -24.81 29.06
N ALA A 19 -23.93 -24.01 28.30
CA ALA A 19 -24.50 -24.46 27.04
C ALA A 19 -23.32 -24.97 26.20
N ASN A 20 -23.37 -26.21 25.74
CA ASN A 20 -22.27 -26.78 24.99
C ASN A 20 -22.21 -26.09 23.61
N ASP A 21 -21.50 -24.97 23.53
CA ASP A 21 -21.28 -24.22 22.31
C ASP A 21 -20.32 -25.01 21.41
N TYR A 22 -20.87 -25.75 20.45
CA TYR A 22 -20.09 -26.54 19.51
C TYR A 22 -19.93 -25.78 18.19
N VAL A 23 -18.71 -25.76 17.68
CA VAL A 23 -18.43 -25.31 16.30
C VAL A 23 -18.11 -26.53 15.44
N PHE A 24 -18.76 -26.66 14.29
CA PHE A 24 -18.54 -27.75 13.35
C PHE A 24 -17.96 -27.24 12.02
N VAL A 25 -17.12 -28.06 11.38
CA VAL A 25 -16.68 -27.93 9.98
C VAL A 25 -16.94 -29.25 9.29
N ASP A 26 -17.63 -29.22 8.15
CA ASP A 26 -18.04 -30.43 7.41
C ASP A 26 -18.70 -31.51 8.29
N GLY A 27 -19.48 -31.08 9.29
CA GLY A 27 -20.19 -31.95 10.22
C GLY A 27 -19.36 -32.50 11.40
N ARG A 28 -18.10 -32.10 11.59
CA ARG A 28 -17.25 -32.56 12.70
C ARG A 28 -16.97 -31.45 13.72
N SER A 29 -17.07 -31.76 15.01
CA SER A 29 -16.87 -30.80 16.11
C SER A 29 -15.41 -30.36 16.27
N LEU A 30 -15.16 -29.07 16.36
CA LEU A 30 -13.86 -28.47 16.62
C LEU A 30 -13.51 -28.45 18.11
N PRO A 31 -12.21 -28.46 18.47
CA PRO A 31 -11.04 -28.42 17.58
C PRO A 31 -10.62 -29.80 17.03
N HIS A 32 -10.14 -29.82 15.77
CA HIS A 32 -9.59 -31.02 15.10
C HIS A 32 -8.06 -31.12 15.12
N ASN A 33 -7.38 -30.02 15.42
CA ASN A 33 -5.92 -29.96 15.43
C ASN A 33 -5.41 -28.88 16.41
N HIS A 34 -4.09 -28.84 16.64
CA HIS A 34 -3.45 -27.95 17.61
C HIS A 34 -3.56 -26.45 17.28
N ARG A 35 -3.92 -26.08 16.04
CA ARG A 35 -4.10 -24.68 15.63
C ARG A 35 -5.48 -24.15 15.98
N GLN A 36 -6.44 -25.03 16.27
CA GLN A 36 -7.82 -24.68 16.56
C GLN A 36 -8.02 -24.69 18.08
N LYS A 37 -8.58 -23.60 18.61
CA LYS A 37 -8.87 -23.43 20.03
C LYS A 37 -10.32 -22.99 20.20
N THR A 38 -11.08 -23.71 21.01
CA THR A 38 -12.42 -23.30 21.44
C THR A 38 -12.37 -22.82 22.87
N TYR A 39 -13.15 -21.78 23.19
CA TYR A 39 -13.22 -21.18 24.51
C TYR A 39 -14.62 -21.36 25.12
N PRO A 40 -14.76 -21.37 26.46
CA PRO A 40 -16.05 -21.58 27.13
C PRO A 40 -17.14 -20.55 26.79
N ASN A 41 -16.78 -19.42 26.20
CA ASN A 41 -17.71 -18.39 25.74
C ASN A 41 -18.19 -18.61 24.28
N GLY A 42 -17.91 -19.80 23.71
CA GLY A 42 -18.27 -20.15 22.33
C GLY A 42 -17.34 -19.59 21.25
N THR A 43 -16.22 -18.95 21.62
CA THR A 43 -15.26 -18.41 20.65
C THR A 43 -14.41 -19.53 20.04
N LEU A 44 -14.26 -19.51 18.71
CA LEU A 44 -13.28 -20.31 17.97
C LEU A 44 -12.13 -19.42 17.50
N VAL A 45 -10.90 -19.83 17.76
CA VAL A 45 -9.67 -19.25 17.21
C VAL A 45 -8.96 -20.30 16.38
N ILE A 46 -8.51 -19.92 15.17
CA ILE A 46 -7.67 -20.75 14.31
C ILE A 46 -6.38 -19.99 14.05
N GLU A 47 -5.27 -20.55 14.51
CA GLU A 47 -3.92 -20.01 14.32
C GLU A 47 -3.32 -20.53 12.99
N ASP A 48 -2.38 -19.78 12.42
CA ASP A 48 -1.64 -20.15 11.20
C ASP A 48 -2.55 -20.69 10.08
N LEU A 49 -3.49 -19.84 9.64
CA LEU A 49 -4.50 -20.17 8.65
C LEU A 49 -3.88 -20.68 7.33
N GLN A 50 -4.41 -21.80 6.84
CA GLN A 50 -4.05 -22.41 5.57
C GLN A 50 -5.29 -22.53 4.69
N ARG A 51 -5.25 -21.90 3.51
CA ARG A 51 -6.39 -21.83 2.57
C ARG A 51 -7.02 -23.20 2.28
N SER A 52 -6.20 -24.22 2.04
CA SER A 52 -6.66 -25.57 1.69
C SER A 52 -7.20 -26.40 2.86
N ARG A 53 -6.95 -25.99 4.11
CA ARG A 53 -7.32 -26.77 5.30
C ARG A 53 -8.38 -26.10 6.16
N ASP A 54 -8.36 -24.77 6.21
CA ASP A 54 -9.23 -24.01 7.12
C ASP A 54 -10.28 -23.20 6.36
N GLY A 55 -10.12 -22.99 5.06
CA GLY A 55 -11.16 -22.35 4.24
C GLY A 55 -12.40 -23.26 4.15
N GLY A 56 -13.59 -22.70 4.33
CA GLY A 56 -14.82 -23.49 4.28
C GLY A 56 -15.98 -22.90 5.07
N GLN A 57 -17.04 -23.69 5.22
CA GLN A 57 -18.22 -23.33 5.99
C GLN A 57 -18.09 -23.87 7.43
N TYR A 58 -18.34 -22.98 8.38
CA TYR A 58 -18.34 -23.24 9.81
C TYR A 58 -19.77 -23.12 10.32
N HIS A 59 -20.15 -23.95 11.29
CA HIS A 59 -21.46 -23.89 11.90
C HIS A 59 -21.31 -23.66 13.39
N CYS A 60 -21.83 -22.55 13.90
CA CYS A 60 -21.96 -22.34 15.33
C CYS A 60 -23.35 -22.82 15.77
N VAL A 61 -23.38 -23.71 16.76
CA VAL A 61 -24.62 -24.22 17.36
C VAL A 61 -24.62 -23.88 18.83
N ALA A 62 -25.63 -23.12 19.25
CA ALA A 62 -25.91 -22.82 20.65
C ALA A 62 -27.14 -23.62 21.08
N GLU A 63 -26.99 -24.46 22.10
CA GLU A 63 -28.06 -25.31 22.62
C GLU A 63 -28.26 -25.09 24.11
N ASN A 64 -29.51 -24.93 24.55
CA ASN A 64 -29.84 -24.96 25.97
C ASN A 64 -30.57 -26.26 26.34
N ASN A 65 -30.59 -26.60 27.63
CA ASN A 65 -31.12 -27.85 28.21
C ASN A 65 -32.60 -28.16 27.93
N ARG A 66 -33.30 -27.32 27.16
CA ARG A 66 -34.69 -27.51 26.70
C ARG A 66 -34.78 -27.85 25.21
N SER A 67 -33.70 -28.34 24.61
CA SER A 67 -33.64 -28.75 23.19
C SER A 67 -33.92 -27.63 22.19
N ARG A 68 -33.77 -26.36 22.63
CA ARG A 68 -33.82 -25.19 21.75
C ARG A 68 -32.42 -24.93 21.23
N THR A 69 -32.26 -25.04 19.92
CA THR A 69 -31.00 -24.83 19.21
C THR A 69 -31.09 -23.57 18.34
N ALA A 70 -30.09 -22.71 18.46
CA ALA A 70 -29.82 -21.65 17.50
C ALA A 70 -28.60 -22.06 16.68
N ARG A 71 -28.69 -21.91 15.35
CA ARG A 71 -27.60 -22.27 14.43
C ARG A 71 -27.32 -21.12 13.47
N ARG A 72 -26.05 -20.86 13.21
CA ARG A 72 -25.62 -19.93 12.15
C ARG A 72 -24.42 -20.50 11.41
N ASP A 73 -24.50 -20.48 10.08
CA ASP A 73 -23.42 -20.87 9.18
C ASP A 73 -22.52 -19.68 8.81
N VAL A 74 -21.20 -19.78 8.93
CA VAL A 74 -20.23 -18.73 8.63
C VAL A 74 -19.23 -19.25 7.61
N SER A 75 -18.97 -18.50 6.54
CA SER A 75 -17.97 -18.90 5.55
C SER A 75 -16.64 -18.19 5.82
N LEU A 76 -15.57 -18.96 5.96
CA LEU A 76 -14.21 -18.44 6.07
C LEU A 76 -13.54 -18.48 4.68
N ASN A 77 -13.39 -17.31 4.06
CA ASN A 77 -12.61 -17.15 2.84
C ASN A 77 -11.22 -16.61 3.17
N ILE A 78 -10.18 -17.36 2.80
CA ILE A 78 -8.78 -17.01 3.09
C ILE A 78 -8.14 -16.52 1.80
N MET A 79 -7.73 -15.26 1.77
CA MET A 79 -7.17 -14.61 0.58
C MET A 79 -5.67 -14.33 0.72
N ALA A 80 -4.94 -14.49 -0.38
CA ALA A 80 -3.53 -14.10 -0.50
C ALA A 80 -3.42 -12.59 -0.83
N PRO A 81 -2.52 -11.84 -0.16
CA PRO A 81 -2.27 -10.44 -0.48
C PRO A 81 -1.62 -10.29 -1.87
N PRO A 82 -1.75 -9.13 -2.53
CA PRO A 82 -1.02 -8.86 -3.76
C PRO A 82 0.50 -8.84 -3.52
N VAL A 83 1.30 -9.27 -4.50
CA VAL A 83 2.76 -9.15 -4.48
C VAL A 83 3.20 -8.28 -5.65
N VAL A 84 3.72 -7.09 -5.36
CA VAL A 84 4.20 -6.14 -6.37
C VAL A 84 5.67 -6.42 -6.67
N GLU A 85 5.99 -6.65 -7.94
CA GLU A 85 7.37 -6.85 -8.37
C GLU A 85 8.15 -5.52 -8.37
N PRO A 86 9.45 -5.54 -8.02
CA PRO A 86 10.30 -4.36 -8.14
C PRO A 86 10.36 -3.82 -9.57
N PHE A 87 10.31 -2.50 -9.71
CA PHE A 87 10.50 -1.81 -10.99
C PHE A 87 11.41 -0.60 -10.83
N SER A 88 11.90 -0.08 -11.96
CA SER A 88 12.73 1.12 -12.04
C SER A 88 12.48 1.89 -13.33
N PHE A 89 12.70 3.20 -13.32
CA PHE A 89 12.77 4.00 -14.54
C PHE A 89 14.10 3.81 -15.27
N ALA A 90 14.16 4.19 -16.54
CA ALA A 90 15.42 4.24 -17.28
C ALA A 90 16.42 5.22 -16.61
N SER A 91 17.69 4.83 -16.54
CA SER A 91 18.74 5.59 -15.84
C SER A 91 19.15 6.91 -16.54
N ALA A 92 18.80 7.07 -17.81
CA ALA A 92 19.19 8.21 -18.64
C ALA A 92 17.98 8.85 -19.33
N LEU A 93 16.97 9.23 -18.55
CA LEU A 93 15.87 10.04 -19.07
C LEU A 93 16.36 11.48 -19.28
N SER A 94 16.07 12.01 -20.46
CA SER A 94 16.38 13.39 -20.84
C SER A 94 15.09 14.13 -21.15
N GLU A 95 15.10 15.45 -20.93
CA GLU A 95 13.99 16.33 -21.28
C GLU A 95 13.48 16.10 -22.71
N GLY A 96 12.15 16.12 -22.89
CA GLY A 96 11.50 15.93 -24.18
C GLY A 96 11.35 14.47 -24.63
N LYS A 97 11.90 13.50 -23.88
CA LYS A 97 11.80 12.07 -24.22
C LYS A 97 10.58 11.42 -23.59
N ARG A 98 10.17 10.28 -24.15
CA ARG A 98 9.14 9.43 -23.56
C ARG A 98 9.72 8.66 -22.37
N ALA A 99 8.95 8.50 -21.31
CA ALA A 99 9.24 7.57 -20.22
C ALA A 99 8.04 6.67 -19.98
N THR A 100 8.29 5.39 -19.75
CA THR A 100 7.26 4.41 -19.40
C THR A 100 7.79 3.52 -18.30
N VAL A 101 6.93 3.18 -17.34
CA VAL A 101 7.20 2.20 -16.30
C VAL A 101 6.01 1.26 -16.16
N THR A 102 6.29 -0.01 -15.88
CA THR A 102 5.28 -1.06 -15.73
C THR A 102 5.30 -1.55 -14.29
N CYS A 103 4.11 -1.60 -13.69
CA CYS A 103 3.89 -2.26 -12.42
C CYS A 103 3.24 -3.63 -12.68
N VAL A 104 3.89 -4.68 -12.19
CA VAL A 104 3.43 -6.06 -12.32
C VAL A 104 3.16 -6.61 -10.93
N VAL A 105 1.99 -7.22 -10.77
CA VAL A 105 1.60 -7.98 -9.58
C VAL A 105 1.79 -9.46 -9.92
N SER A 106 2.75 -10.12 -9.29
CA SER A 106 3.10 -11.51 -9.61
C SER A 106 2.15 -12.54 -8.99
N SER A 107 1.49 -12.19 -7.89
CA SER A 107 0.51 -13.05 -7.22
C SER A 107 -0.45 -12.23 -6.34
N GLY A 108 -1.55 -12.87 -5.92
CA GLY A 108 -2.59 -12.28 -5.07
C GLY A 108 -3.98 -12.69 -5.55
N ASP A 109 -4.95 -12.71 -4.63
CA ASP A 109 -6.34 -13.01 -4.99
C ASP A 109 -7.10 -11.76 -5.46
N LEU A 110 -7.95 -11.94 -6.48
CA LEU A 110 -8.83 -10.93 -7.05
C LEU A 110 -9.99 -10.55 -6.10
N PRO A 111 -10.61 -9.36 -6.28
CA PRO A 111 -10.27 -8.31 -7.24
C PRO A 111 -9.04 -7.50 -6.80
N ILE A 112 -8.09 -7.30 -7.71
CA ILE A 112 -6.91 -6.46 -7.48
C ILE A 112 -7.12 -5.10 -8.13
N ARG A 113 -6.86 -4.04 -7.38
CA ARG A 113 -6.86 -2.65 -7.85
C ARG A 113 -5.44 -2.11 -7.82
N ILE A 114 -4.96 -1.66 -8.97
CA ILE A 114 -3.65 -1.03 -9.12
C ILE A 114 -3.83 0.48 -9.27
N SER A 115 -3.10 1.26 -8.48
CA SER A 115 -3.07 2.72 -8.53
C SER A 115 -1.65 3.26 -8.44
N TRP A 116 -1.48 4.52 -8.80
CA TRP A 116 -0.19 5.20 -8.84
C TRP A 116 -0.21 6.48 -8.01
N MET A 117 0.92 6.75 -7.36
CA MET A 117 1.17 7.99 -6.61
C MET A 117 2.51 8.59 -7.01
N LYS A 118 2.64 9.91 -6.83
CA LYS A 118 3.91 10.65 -6.91
C LYS A 118 4.14 11.35 -5.59
N ASP A 119 5.32 11.14 -5.00
CA ASP A 119 5.77 11.81 -3.77
C ASP A 119 4.76 11.69 -2.60
N GLY A 120 4.12 10.52 -2.48
CA GLY A 120 3.14 10.24 -1.44
C GLY A 120 1.72 10.76 -1.71
N GLN A 121 1.49 11.47 -2.82
CA GLN A 121 0.20 12.04 -3.19
C GLN A 121 -0.36 11.38 -4.47
N PRO A 122 -1.69 11.44 -4.69
CA PRO A 122 -2.28 11.07 -5.96
C PRO A 122 -1.61 11.84 -7.11
N LEU A 123 -1.46 11.20 -8.27
CA LEU A 123 -0.86 11.84 -9.43
C LEU A 123 -1.62 13.14 -9.78
N PRO A 124 -0.95 14.31 -9.76
CA PRO A 124 -1.58 15.59 -10.10
C PRO A 124 -2.15 15.57 -11.52
N ASP A 125 -3.28 16.22 -11.75
CA ASP A 125 -3.99 16.16 -13.04
C ASP A 125 -3.16 16.71 -14.20
N ASP A 126 -2.32 17.73 -13.95
CA ASP A 126 -1.35 18.32 -14.87
C ASP A 126 -0.13 17.43 -15.14
N LEU A 127 0.14 16.48 -14.24
CA LEU A 127 1.16 15.44 -14.34
C LEU A 127 0.57 14.07 -14.67
N ARG A 128 -0.72 13.97 -15.00
CA ARG A 128 -1.33 12.69 -15.38
C ARG A 128 -0.76 12.25 -16.72
N GLY A 129 0.31 11.48 -16.64
CA GLY A 129 0.71 10.58 -17.71
C GLY A 129 -0.45 9.64 -18.08
N SER A 130 -0.31 8.97 -19.21
CA SER A 130 -1.26 7.93 -19.59
C SER A 130 -1.04 6.71 -18.69
N ILE A 131 -1.98 6.50 -17.76
CA ILE A 131 -2.13 5.26 -17.00
C ILE A 131 -2.96 4.32 -17.85
N SER A 132 -2.44 3.12 -18.12
CA SER A 132 -3.21 2.07 -18.76
C SER A 132 -3.21 0.81 -17.92
N THR A 133 -4.40 0.26 -17.67
CA THR A 133 -4.57 -1.05 -17.06
C THR A 133 -4.53 -2.08 -18.18
N VAL A 134 -3.46 -2.88 -18.22
CA VAL A 134 -3.30 -3.92 -19.24
C VAL A 134 -4.18 -5.11 -18.90
N ASN A 135 -4.21 -5.48 -17.62
CA ASN A 135 -5.10 -6.49 -17.03
C ASN A 135 -5.17 -6.28 -15.50
N GLU A 136 -5.84 -7.18 -14.78
CA GLU A 136 -6.02 -7.10 -13.32
C GLU A 136 -4.70 -7.13 -12.51
N PHE A 137 -3.61 -7.61 -13.11
CA PHE A 137 -2.29 -7.75 -12.47
C PHE A 137 -1.23 -6.78 -13.02
N THR A 138 -1.56 -5.97 -14.03
CA THR A 138 -0.55 -5.15 -14.72
C THR A 138 -1.10 -3.78 -15.08
N SER A 139 -0.37 -2.73 -14.66
CA SER A 139 -0.63 -1.34 -15.02
C SER A 139 0.65 -0.68 -15.53
N THR A 140 0.53 0.17 -16.53
CA THR A 140 1.64 1.00 -17.02
C THR A 140 1.36 2.48 -16.76
N LEU A 141 2.40 3.24 -16.43
CA LEU A 141 2.39 4.68 -16.36
C LEU A 141 3.35 5.21 -17.42
N SER A 142 2.86 6.06 -18.32
CA SER A 142 3.64 6.59 -19.43
C SER A 142 3.51 8.10 -19.60
N PHE A 143 4.64 8.75 -19.89
CA PHE A 143 4.76 10.17 -20.17
C PHE A 143 5.27 10.32 -21.61
N SER A 144 4.54 11.05 -22.45
CA SER A 144 4.92 11.27 -23.85
C SER A 144 6.18 12.11 -23.99
N SER A 145 6.35 13.09 -23.10
CA SER A 145 7.46 14.04 -23.04
C SER A 145 7.74 14.41 -21.59
N VAL A 146 8.92 14.08 -21.09
CA VAL A 146 9.32 14.34 -19.70
C VAL A 146 10.07 15.66 -19.55
N SER A 147 10.04 16.21 -18.34
CA SER A 147 10.68 17.47 -17.95
C SER A 147 10.93 17.46 -16.44
N GLN A 148 11.53 18.53 -15.89
CA GLN A 148 11.92 18.61 -14.48
C GLN A 148 10.76 18.34 -13.49
N ILE A 149 9.51 18.70 -13.82
CA ILE A 149 8.33 18.50 -12.95
C ILE A 149 8.00 17.02 -12.72
N HIS A 150 8.51 16.13 -13.59
CA HIS A 150 8.33 14.69 -13.48
C HIS A 150 9.35 14.05 -12.54
N ASN A 151 10.36 14.78 -12.05
CA ASN A 151 11.27 14.24 -11.05
C ASN A 151 10.51 13.95 -9.74
N GLY A 152 10.81 12.80 -9.14
CA GLY A 152 10.19 12.39 -7.89
C GLY A 152 10.10 10.88 -7.72
N ASN A 153 9.46 10.46 -6.65
CA ASN A 153 9.25 9.07 -6.28
C ASN A 153 7.86 8.60 -6.73
N TYR A 154 7.82 7.65 -7.65
CA TYR A 154 6.58 7.05 -8.13
C TYR A 154 6.32 5.73 -7.42
N THR A 155 5.14 5.60 -6.84
CA THR A 155 4.73 4.40 -6.11
C THR A 155 3.57 3.74 -6.83
N CYS A 156 3.75 2.48 -7.21
CA CYS A 156 2.63 1.63 -7.61
C CYS A 156 2.05 0.94 -6.39
N ILE A 157 0.74 0.99 -6.21
CA ILE A 157 0.03 0.36 -5.11
C ILE A 157 -0.94 -0.68 -5.69
N ALA A 158 -0.79 -1.93 -5.28
CA ALA A 158 -1.73 -3.00 -5.58
C ALA A 158 -2.49 -3.38 -4.30
N SER A 159 -3.81 -3.38 -4.38
CA SER A 159 -4.69 -3.66 -3.24
C SER A 159 -5.75 -4.69 -3.59
N ASN A 160 -6.08 -5.54 -2.63
CA ASN A 160 -7.23 -6.43 -2.65
C ASN A 160 -8.02 -6.30 -1.32
N PRO A 161 -9.13 -7.03 -1.11
CA PRO A 161 -9.98 -6.86 0.08
C PRO A 161 -9.26 -7.04 1.44
N VAL A 162 -8.13 -7.74 1.47
CA VAL A 162 -7.44 -8.09 2.73
C VAL A 162 -6.15 -7.31 2.94
N ALA A 163 -5.53 -6.77 1.88
CA ALA A 163 -4.23 -6.13 1.98
C ALA A 163 -3.93 -5.15 0.85
N SER A 164 -2.97 -4.26 1.13
CA SER A 164 -2.31 -3.40 0.15
C SER A 164 -0.80 -3.63 0.18
N ARG A 165 -0.17 -3.64 -0.98
CA ARG A 165 1.29 -3.72 -1.18
C ARG A 165 1.72 -2.73 -2.25
N ASN A 166 2.98 -2.33 -2.20
CA ASN A 166 3.50 -1.31 -3.09
C ASN A 166 4.98 -1.52 -3.41
N HIS A 167 5.44 -0.83 -4.45
CA HIS A 167 6.84 -0.62 -4.74
C HIS A 167 7.04 0.81 -5.24
N THR A 168 8.16 1.41 -4.87
CA THR A 168 8.49 2.80 -5.20
C THR A 168 9.77 2.85 -6.03
N ALA A 169 9.76 3.63 -7.11
CA ALA A 169 10.93 3.91 -7.91
C ALA A 169 11.11 5.42 -8.14
N THR A 170 12.35 5.89 -8.09
CA THR A 170 12.69 7.28 -8.35
C THR A 170 12.85 7.52 -9.85
N MET A 171 12.20 8.56 -10.35
CA MET A 171 12.38 9.05 -11.71
C MET A 171 13.29 10.28 -11.69
N ILE A 172 14.34 10.25 -12.51
CA ILE A 172 15.29 11.35 -12.66
C ILE A 172 15.40 11.71 -14.14
N VAL A 173 14.94 12.91 -14.49
CA VAL A 173 15.02 13.52 -15.81
C VAL A 173 16.16 14.53 -15.81
N LYS A 174 17.14 14.30 -16.69
CA LYS A 174 18.22 15.25 -16.94
C LYS A 174 17.73 16.37 -17.85
N VAL A 175 17.94 17.61 -17.40
CA VAL A 175 17.51 18.82 -18.11
C VAL A 175 18.74 19.69 -18.35
N PRO A 176 19.09 20.00 -19.62
CA PRO A 176 20.24 20.83 -19.92
C PRO A 176 20.03 22.26 -19.38
N PRO A 177 21.11 22.99 -19.06
CA PRO A 177 21.00 24.37 -18.61
C PRO A 177 20.32 25.27 -19.64
N LYS A 178 19.34 26.06 -19.20
CA LYS A 178 18.66 27.09 -19.99
C LYS A 178 18.67 28.40 -19.23
N TRP A 179 18.86 29.53 -19.90
CA TRP A 179 18.85 30.83 -19.24
C TRP A 179 17.49 31.08 -18.58
N LYS A 180 17.55 31.43 -17.30
CA LYS A 180 16.46 32.06 -16.57
C LYS A 180 16.62 33.57 -16.63
N THR A 181 17.84 34.04 -16.40
CA THR A 181 18.26 35.43 -16.63
C THR A 181 19.55 35.39 -17.42
N GLU A 182 19.47 35.77 -18.70
CA GLU A 182 20.64 35.90 -19.56
C GLU A 182 21.36 37.22 -19.25
N PRO A 183 22.68 37.22 -19.02
CA PRO A 183 23.43 38.45 -18.79
C PRO A 183 23.49 39.29 -20.07
N SER A 184 23.41 40.61 -19.91
CA SER A 184 23.46 41.56 -21.02
C SER A 184 24.66 42.51 -20.94
N ASP A 185 25.04 43.04 -22.11
CA ASP A 185 26.11 44.02 -22.23
C ASP A 185 25.75 45.33 -21.52
N LYS A 186 26.75 45.94 -20.87
CA LYS A 186 26.58 47.20 -20.14
C LYS A 186 27.74 48.15 -20.40
N SER A 187 27.40 49.42 -20.60
CA SER A 187 28.33 50.54 -20.63
C SER A 187 28.16 51.36 -19.35
N VAL A 188 29.22 51.50 -18.55
CA VAL A 188 29.19 52.18 -17.24
C VAL A 188 30.26 53.25 -17.15
N VAL A 189 29.99 54.29 -16.36
CA VAL A 189 30.94 55.39 -16.11
C VAL A 189 32.10 54.88 -15.26
N MET A 190 33.30 55.39 -15.52
CA MET A 190 34.50 55.06 -14.75
C MET A 190 34.27 55.28 -13.24
N GLY A 191 34.71 54.31 -12.43
CA GLY A 191 34.57 54.35 -10.97
C GLY A 191 33.20 53.93 -10.44
N GLN A 192 32.19 53.72 -11.30
CA GLN A 192 30.90 53.19 -10.88
C GLN A 192 30.92 51.65 -10.82
N PRO A 193 30.21 51.04 -9.85
CA PRO A 193 30.04 49.59 -9.82
C PRO A 193 29.15 49.10 -10.96
N VAL A 194 29.42 47.89 -11.47
CA VAL A 194 28.57 47.20 -12.45
C VAL A 194 28.13 45.84 -11.90
N MET A 195 26.88 45.48 -12.17
CA MET A 195 26.29 44.19 -11.79
C MET A 195 25.84 43.44 -13.03
N PHE A 196 26.26 42.19 -13.18
CA PHE A 196 25.74 41.25 -14.17
C PHE A 196 24.89 40.21 -13.46
N ASP A 197 23.63 40.08 -13.86
CA ASP A 197 22.75 39.01 -13.39
C ASP A 197 22.82 37.83 -14.35
N CYS A 198 23.00 36.63 -13.82
CA CYS A 198 23.14 35.39 -14.58
C CYS A 198 22.53 34.25 -13.79
N GLN A 199 21.44 33.70 -14.33
CA GLN A 199 20.68 32.62 -13.71
C GLN A 199 20.33 31.61 -14.79
N ALA A 200 20.44 30.32 -14.47
CA ALA A 200 20.04 29.24 -15.36
C ALA A 200 19.18 28.22 -14.61
N ASN A 201 18.21 27.64 -15.31
CA ASN A 201 17.46 26.47 -14.87
C ASN A 201 18.12 25.20 -15.46
N GLY A 202 17.92 24.05 -14.85
CA GLY A 202 18.44 22.76 -15.32
C GLY A 202 18.34 21.70 -14.24
N TYR A 203 18.61 20.44 -14.59
CA TYR A 203 18.72 19.36 -13.62
C TYR A 203 19.81 18.34 -14.03
N PRO A 204 20.81 18.05 -13.16
CA PRO A 204 21.05 18.67 -11.86
C PRO A 204 21.25 20.20 -11.94
N ASP A 205 21.12 20.88 -10.80
CA ASP A 205 21.18 22.34 -10.77
C ASP A 205 22.48 22.86 -11.40
N PRO A 206 22.40 23.81 -12.35
CA PRO A 206 23.57 24.29 -13.07
C PRO A 206 24.49 25.10 -12.15
N VAL A 207 25.79 24.88 -12.28
CA VAL A 207 26.82 25.67 -11.57
C VAL A 207 27.20 26.90 -12.39
N ILE A 208 26.85 28.09 -11.90
CA ILE A 208 27.19 29.36 -12.54
C ILE A 208 28.64 29.75 -12.22
N ARG A 209 29.44 30.06 -13.24
CA ARG A 209 30.83 30.52 -13.10
C ARG A 209 31.11 31.66 -14.06
N TRP A 210 31.77 32.70 -13.56
CA TRP A 210 32.22 33.84 -14.35
C TRP A 210 33.71 33.70 -14.71
N LYS A 211 34.06 34.07 -15.95
CA LYS A 211 35.45 34.18 -16.41
C LYS A 211 35.59 35.44 -17.25
N LYS A 212 36.63 36.22 -17.00
CA LYS A 212 37.03 37.31 -17.89
C LYS A 212 37.81 36.71 -19.06
N SER A 213 37.40 37.01 -20.30
CA SER A 213 38.21 36.64 -21.46
C SER A 213 39.55 37.38 -21.42
N THR A 214 40.65 36.64 -21.59
CA THR A 214 42.01 37.20 -21.70
C THR A 214 42.44 37.43 -23.15
N GLY A 215 41.51 37.33 -24.11
CA GLY A 215 41.79 37.64 -25.52
C GLY A 215 42.68 36.64 -26.27
N LYS A 216 42.99 35.47 -25.70
CA LYS A 216 43.59 34.35 -26.46
C LYS A 216 42.50 33.44 -26.97
N PHE A 217 42.04 33.72 -28.18
CA PHE A 217 41.34 32.74 -29.01
C PHE A 217 42.36 31.66 -29.37
N PHE A 218 42.04 30.38 -29.09
CA PHE A 218 42.70 29.25 -29.72
C PHE A 218 42.11 29.06 -31.11
#